data_AF-A0A2M8HJ75-F1
#
_entry.id   AF-A0A2M8HJ75-F1
#
_cell.length_a   1.000
_cell.length_b   1.000
_cell.length_c   1.000
_cell.angle_alpha   90.00
_cell.angle_beta   90.00
_cell.angle_gamma   90.00
#
_symmetry.space_group_name_H-M   'P 1'
#
loop_
_entity.id
_entity.type
_entity.pdbx_description
1 polymer ?
#
loop_
_entity_poly.entity_id
_entity_poly.type
_entity_poly.pdbx_seq_one_letter_code
_entity_poly.pdbx_strand_id
1 'polypeptide(L)'
;MNLVFEEIKSLEDNRFFLFFRNYLKPKFLNCELKIALIEDNIDYLDFYSNRFGIARFNCDTRDFTANSWEKEDYVQGLSELSKHYTSINLNSHEDSYFALEKIIPDVQYYADTDLKDFISKILNEPIKSINGFTFIQKIIRK
;
A
#
# COMPACT_ATOMS: atom_id res chain seq x y z
N MET A 1 16.58 6.46 1.53
CA MET A 1 15.51 7.44 1.83
C MET A 1 14.33 6.63 2.32
N ASN A 2 13.74 6.98 3.47
CA ASN A 2 12.68 6.18 4.10
C ASN A 2 11.29 6.61 3.60
N LEU A 3 10.26 5.83 3.92
CA LEU A 3 8.87 6.28 3.81
C LEU A 3 8.66 7.50 4.72
N VAL A 4 7.99 8.52 4.22
CA VAL A 4 7.63 9.75 4.93
C VAL A 4 6.13 9.77 5.14
N PHE A 5 5.70 10.09 6.35
CA PHE A 5 4.29 10.19 6.69
C PHE A 5 3.64 11.44 6.08
N GLU A 6 2.49 11.25 5.44
CA GLU A 6 1.61 12.28 4.92
C GLU A 6 0.16 11.96 5.35
N GLU A 7 -0.41 12.82 6.20
CA GLU A 7 -1.82 12.73 6.60
C GLU A 7 -2.71 13.41 5.55
N ILE A 8 -3.70 12.70 5.02
CA ILE A 8 -4.69 13.29 4.12
C ILE A 8 -6.10 12.91 4.59
N LYS A 9 -6.83 13.90 5.11
CA LYS A 9 -8.26 13.78 5.40
C LYS A 9 -9.05 13.97 4.10
N SER A 10 -9.57 12.90 3.53
CA SER A 10 -10.37 12.94 2.29
C SER A 10 -11.72 12.26 2.49
N LEU A 11 -12.79 12.93 2.02
CA LEU A 11 -14.19 12.52 2.05
C LEU A 11 -14.54 11.56 0.90
N GLU A 12 -14.04 10.33 0.93
CA GLU A 12 -14.66 9.24 0.17
C GLU A 12 -15.23 8.23 1.17
N ASP A 13 -16.55 8.02 1.12
CA ASP A 13 -17.24 6.93 1.84
C ASP A 13 -16.97 6.83 3.36
N ASN A 14 -16.89 7.95 4.07
CA ASN A 14 -16.60 8.00 5.52
C ASN A 14 -15.25 7.37 5.93
N ARG A 15 -14.28 7.29 5.01
CA ARG A 15 -12.94 6.78 5.29
C ARG A 15 -11.94 7.87 5.60
N PHE A 16 -10.99 7.55 6.47
CA PHE A 16 -9.79 8.34 6.70
C PHE A 16 -8.57 7.61 6.12
N PHE A 17 -7.70 8.34 5.42
CA PHE A 17 -6.55 7.75 4.75
C PHE A 17 -5.24 8.29 5.29
N LEU A 18 -4.31 7.38 5.52
CA LEU A 18 -2.92 7.73 5.85
C LEU A 18 -1.99 7.22 4.77
N PHE A 19 -1.01 8.04 4.43
CA PHE A 19 -0.05 7.71 3.41
C PHE A 19 1.37 7.74 4.00
N PHE A 20 2.14 6.71 3.68
CA PHE A 20 3.57 6.65 3.95
C PHE A 20 4.25 6.50 2.61
N ARG A 21 4.97 7.52 2.16
CA ARG A 21 5.47 7.62 0.79
C ARG A 21 6.97 7.74 0.73
N ASN A 22 7.57 7.03 -0.20
CA ASN A 22 8.96 7.21 -0.58
C ASN A 22 9.01 7.66 -2.04
N TYR A 23 9.82 8.68 -2.34
CA TYR A 23 9.97 9.20 -3.69
C TYR A 23 11.42 9.03 -4.14
N LEU A 24 11.64 8.59 -5.39
CA LEU A 24 12.99 8.52 -5.97
C LEU A 24 13.52 9.92 -6.32
N LYS A 25 12.62 10.80 -6.77
CA LYS A 25 12.85 12.20 -7.13
C LYS A 25 11.54 12.98 -6.91
N PRO A 26 11.56 14.32 -6.87
CA PRO A 26 10.34 15.10 -6.67
C PRO A 26 9.22 14.66 -7.61
N LYS A 27 8.05 14.36 -7.04
CA LYS A 27 6.85 13.89 -7.76
C LYS A 27 6.98 12.52 -8.45
N PHE A 28 7.99 11.72 -8.13
CA PHE A 28 8.13 10.35 -8.65
C PHE A 28 8.08 9.35 -7.50
N LEU A 29 6.90 8.76 -7.30
CA LEU A 29 6.64 7.80 -6.22
C LEU A 29 7.43 6.51 -6.46
N ASN A 30 8.21 6.11 -5.46
CA ASN A 30 8.90 4.82 -5.42
C ASN A 30 8.02 3.75 -4.76
N CYS A 31 7.61 4.02 -3.53
CA CYS A 31 6.79 3.10 -2.73
C CYS A 31 5.77 3.90 -1.94
N GLU A 32 4.61 3.32 -1.71
CA GLU A 32 3.59 3.87 -0.82
C GLU A 32 2.97 2.75 0.01
N LEU A 33 2.72 3.04 1.29
CA LEU A 33 1.73 2.35 2.09
C LEU A 33 0.57 3.32 2.33
N LYS A 34 -0.63 2.93 1.92
CA LYS A 34 -1.87 3.60 2.23
C LYS A 34 -2.66 2.78 3.23
N ILE A 35 -3.11 3.40 4.31
CA ILE A 35 -3.95 2.78 5.34
C ILE A 35 -5.32 3.44 5.28
N ALA A 36 -6.38 2.64 5.10
CA ALA A 36 -7.76 3.11 5.14
C ALA A 36 -8.38 2.79 6.51
N LEU A 37 -9.06 3.78 7.10
CA LEU A 37 -9.77 3.64 8.36
C LEU A 37 -11.27 3.94 8.20
N ILE A 38 -12.12 3.19 8.90
CA ILE A 38 -13.55 3.46 9.11
C ILE A 38 -13.78 3.48 10.63
N GLU A 39 -14.33 4.58 11.16
CA GLU A 39 -14.63 4.70 12.61
C GLU A 39 -13.44 4.28 13.49
N ASP A 40 -12.24 4.76 13.16
CA ASP A 40 -10.94 4.45 13.80
C ASP A 40 -10.43 3.01 13.67
N ASN A 41 -11.19 2.12 13.04
CA ASN A 41 -10.74 0.76 12.72
C ASN A 41 -10.08 0.72 11.34
N ILE A 42 -9.08 -0.14 11.20
CA ILE A 42 -8.39 -0.34 9.91
C ILE A 42 -9.27 -1.21 9.01
N ASP A 43 -9.65 -0.69 7.86
CA ASP A 43 -10.46 -1.35 6.83
C ASP A 43 -9.55 -2.18 5.90
N TYR A 44 -8.57 -1.52 5.28
CA TYR A 44 -7.60 -2.19 4.41
C TYR A 44 -6.27 -1.44 4.34
N LEU A 45 -5.24 -2.15 3.89
CA LEU A 45 -3.92 -1.60 3.56
C LEU A 45 -3.67 -1.75 2.07
N ASP A 46 -3.27 -0.67 1.40
CA ASP A 46 -2.77 -0.68 0.03
C ASP A 46 -1.25 -0.51 0.04
N PHE A 47 -0.54 -1.42 -0.62
CA PHE A 47 0.90 -1.42 -0.81
C PHE A 47 1.20 -1.15 -2.27
N TYR A 48 1.93 -0.08 -2.54
CA TYR A 48 2.39 0.29 -3.88
C TYR A 48 3.91 0.13 -3.95
N SER A 49 4.37 -0.68 -4.89
CA SER A 49 5.79 -0.80 -5.27
C SER A 49 5.93 -0.39 -6.72
N ASN A 50 6.73 0.64 -7.01
CA ASN A 50 7.03 1.04 -8.39
C ASN A 50 7.77 -0.06 -9.18
N ARG A 51 8.34 -1.06 -8.50
CA ARG A 51 9.05 -2.17 -9.13
C ARG A 51 8.14 -3.35 -9.47
N PHE A 52 7.18 -3.65 -8.60
CA PHE A 52 6.46 -4.93 -8.67
C PHE A 52 4.97 -4.80 -8.94
N GLY A 53 4.30 -3.76 -8.43
CA GLY A 53 2.86 -3.63 -8.59
C GLY A 53 2.15 -3.04 -7.37
N ILE A 54 0.87 -3.36 -7.25
CA ILE A 54 0.01 -2.96 -6.13
C ILE A 54 -0.58 -4.21 -5.46
N ALA A 55 -0.59 -4.23 -4.14
CA ALA A 55 -1.29 -5.23 -3.35
C ALA A 55 -2.23 -4.55 -2.35
N ARG A 56 -3.43 -5.09 -2.18
CA ARG A 56 -4.36 -4.70 -1.12
C ARG A 56 -4.54 -5.87 -0.16
N PHE A 57 -4.45 -5.57 1.13
CA PHE A 57 -4.85 -6.46 2.20
C PHE A 57 -6.16 -5.99 2.81
N ASN A 58 -7.22 -6.80 2.70
CA ASN A 58 -8.50 -6.52 3.34
C ASN A 58 -8.50 -7.09 4.75
N CYS A 59 -8.74 -6.24 5.75
CA CYS A 59 -8.64 -6.65 7.15
C CYS A 59 -9.83 -7.49 7.61
N ASP A 60 -11.01 -7.32 7.01
CA ASP A 60 -12.23 -8.07 7.33
C ASP A 60 -12.16 -9.51 6.79
N THR A 61 -11.85 -9.67 5.50
CA THR A 61 -11.77 -10.97 4.83
C THR A 61 -10.44 -11.68 5.03
N ARG A 62 -9.40 -10.93 5.44
CA ARG A 62 -8.02 -11.42 5.61
C ARG A 62 -7.42 -11.95 4.31
N ASP A 63 -7.87 -11.44 3.17
CA ASP A 63 -7.38 -11.81 1.85
C ASP A 63 -6.51 -10.71 1.23
N PHE A 64 -5.75 -11.12 0.23
CA PHE A 64 -4.97 -10.22 -0.61
C PHE A 64 -5.57 -10.18 -2.00
N THR A 65 -5.53 -9.00 -2.59
CA THR A 65 -5.63 -8.83 -4.04
C THR A 65 -4.35 -8.17 -4.50
N ALA A 66 -3.75 -8.69 -5.58
CA ALA A 66 -2.51 -8.13 -6.11
C ALA A 66 -2.56 -8.03 -7.63
N ASN A 67 -1.93 -6.99 -8.14
CA ASN A 67 -1.73 -6.77 -9.56
C ASN A 67 -0.28 -6.39 -9.78
N SER A 68 0.41 -7.08 -10.68
CA SER A 68 1.75 -6.71 -11.10
C SER A 68 1.73 -5.57 -12.12
N TRP A 69 2.84 -4.85 -12.27
CA TRP A 69 3.03 -4.02 -13.46
C TRP A 69 3.23 -4.92 -14.67
N GLU A 70 2.72 -4.49 -15.84
CA GLU A 70 2.98 -5.18 -17.09
C GLU A 70 4.49 -5.37 -17.29
N LYS A 71 4.92 -6.59 -17.63
CA LYS A 71 6.32 -6.85 -17.98
C LYS A 71 6.58 -6.25 -19.37
N GLU A 72 7.77 -5.68 -19.58
CA GLU A 72 8.17 -5.11 -20.88
C GLU A 72 7.97 -6.10 -22.05
N ASP A 73 8.07 -7.41 -21.81
CA ASP A 73 7.83 -8.46 -22.81
C ASP A 73 6.39 -8.54 -23.34
N TYR A 74 5.41 -7.92 -22.66
CA TYR A 74 4.01 -7.81 -23.11
C TYR A 74 3.75 -6.53 -23.91
N VAL A 75 4.74 -5.65 -24.06
CA VAL A 75 4.64 -4.37 -24.78
C VAL A 75 4.80 -4.62 -26.29
N GLN A 76 3.84 -5.31 -26.91
CA GLN A 76 3.60 -5.19 -28.35
C GLN A 76 2.72 -3.96 -28.63
N GLY A 77 3.28 -2.76 -28.45
CA GLY A 77 2.58 -1.53 -28.81
C GLY A 77 3.21 -0.26 -28.27
N LEU A 78 3.95 0.45 -29.12
CA LEU A 78 4.41 1.83 -28.92
C LEU A 78 3.21 2.78 -28.73
N SER A 79 2.60 2.87 -27.53
CA SER A 79 1.68 3.98 -27.21
C SER A 79 1.26 4.18 -25.74
N GLU A 80 1.52 3.29 -24.79
CA GLU A 80 0.81 3.35 -23.49
C GLU A 80 1.66 3.86 -22.30
N LEU A 81 2.97 4.09 -22.46
CA LEU A 81 3.86 4.63 -21.40
C LEU A 81 3.42 6.00 -20.84
N SER A 82 2.58 6.74 -21.55
CA SER A 82 2.03 8.03 -21.13
C SER A 82 0.71 7.93 -20.34
N LYS A 83 0.17 6.71 -20.11
CA LYS A 83 -1.11 6.48 -19.41
C LYS A 83 -0.98 5.78 -18.05
N HIS A 84 0.11 6.00 -17.32
CA HIS A 84 0.30 5.50 -15.94
C HIS A 84 -0.73 5.99 -14.89
N TYR A 85 -1.88 6.55 -15.30
CA TYR A 85 -2.96 7.03 -14.43
C TYR A 85 -4.36 6.49 -14.75
N THR A 86 -4.55 5.60 -15.74
CA THR A 86 -5.93 5.20 -16.15
C THR A 86 -6.08 3.74 -16.58
N SER A 87 -5.48 2.80 -15.86
CA SER A 87 -5.74 1.36 -16.06
C SER A 87 -5.68 0.59 -14.73
N ILE A 88 -6.47 1.03 -13.75
CA ILE A 88 -6.77 0.26 -12.52
C ILE A 88 -7.45 -1.09 -12.83
N ASN A 89 -7.80 -1.40 -14.10
CA ASN A 89 -8.64 -2.55 -14.45
C ASN A 89 -8.10 -3.47 -15.57
N LEU A 90 -6.81 -3.46 -15.92
CA LEU A 90 -6.30 -4.34 -17.00
C LEU A 90 -5.07 -5.19 -16.69
N ASN A 91 -4.53 -5.16 -15.48
CA ASN A 91 -3.28 -5.85 -15.16
C ASN A 91 -3.52 -7.24 -14.58
N SER A 92 -2.63 -8.18 -14.89
CA SER A 92 -2.63 -9.57 -14.45
C SER A 92 -2.98 -9.71 -12.97
N HIS A 93 -4.10 -10.40 -12.70
CA HIS A 93 -4.47 -10.79 -11.35
C HIS A 93 -3.39 -11.74 -10.82
N GLU A 94 -2.57 -11.24 -9.89
CA GLU A 94 -1.57 -12.03 -9.20
C GLU A 94 -2.16 -12.59 -7.92
N ASP A 95 -1.64 -13.74 -7.48
CA ASP A 95 -2.09 -14.36 -6.24
C ASP A 95 -1.55 -13.65 -4.98
N SER A 96 -2.08 -14.05 -3.83
CA SER A 96 -1.63 -13.57 -2.52
C SER A 96 -0.15 -13.84 -2.25
N TYR A 97 0.44 -14.85 -2.89
CA TYR A 97 1.84 -15.21 -2.69
C TYR A 97 2.77 -14.16 -3.32
N PHE A 98 2.44 -13.69 -4.52
CA PHE A 98 3.15 -12.59 -5.16
C PHE A 98 3.15 -11.31 -4.30
N ALA A 99 2.02 -10.98 -3.69
CA ALA A 99 1.90 -9.84 -2.77
C ALA A 99 2.90 -9.94 -1.60
N LEU A 100 2.91 -11.10 -0.95
CA LEU A 100 3.72 -11.38 0.25
C LEU A 100 5.22 -11.52 -0.05
N GLU A 101 5.59 -12.02 -1.23
CA GLU A 101 7.00 -12.20 -1.59
C GLU A 101 7.65 -10.98 -2.25
N LYS A 102 6.88 -10.19 -3.00
CA LYS A 102 7.44 -9.13 -3.86
C LYS A 102 7.05 -7.75 -3.38
N ILE A 103 5.74 -7.47 -3.36
CA ILE A 103 5.23 -6.10 -3.17
C ILE A 103 5.43 -5.64 -1.71
N ILE A 104 4.97 -6.43 -0.74
CA ILE A 104 5.03 -6.06 0.68
C ILE A 104 6.47 -5.92 1.18
N PRO A 105 7.40 -6.86 0.88
CA PRO A 105 8.80 -6.72 1.30
C PRO A 105 9.48 -5.49 0.69
N ASP A 106 9.15 -5.12 -0.55
CA ASP A 106 9.70 -3.93 -1.20
C ASP A 106 9.23 -2.64 -0.50
N VAL A 107 7.95 -2.52 -0.17
CA VAL A 107 7.45 -1.38 0.62
C VAL A 107 8.05 -1.38 2.02
N GLN A 108 8.12 -2.53 2.67
CA GLN A 108 8.72 -2.67 3.99
C GLN A 108 10.19 -2.30 3.99
N TYR A 109 10.96 -2.56 2.93
CA TYR A 109 12.38 -2.19 2.89
C TYR A 109 12.63 -0.71 3.25
N TYR A 110 11.74 0.18 2.79
CA TYR A 110 11.80 1.63 3.04
C TYR A 110 11.07 2.09 4.30
N ALA A 111 10.33 1.20 4.97
CA ALA A 111 9.68 1.49 6.24
C ALA A 111 10.69 1.50 7.40
N ASP A 112 10.44 2.37 8.39
CA ASP A 112 11.15 2.30 9.67
C ASP A 112 10.70 1.08 10.49
N THR A 113 11.38 0.84 11.61
CA THR A 113 11.09 -0.32 12.47
C THR A 113 9.67 -0.29 13.03
N ASP A 114 9.18 0.87 13.46
CA ASP A 114 7.84 1.00 14.06
C ASP A 114 6.75 0.66 13.03
N LEU A 115 6.92 1.09 11.77
CA LEU A 115 6.00 0.82 10.68
C LEU A 115 6.11 -0.62 10.15
N LYS A 116 7.31 -1.23 10.17
CA LYS A 116 7.48 -2.67 9.86
C LYS A 116 6.74 -3.54 10.86
N ASP A 117 6.89 -3.24 12.16
CA ASP A 117 6.23 -3.96 13.24
C ASP A 117 4.72 -3.83 13.14
N PHE A 118 4.22 -2.65 12.77
CA PHE A 118 2.80 -2.44 12.48
C PHE A 118 2.28 -3.35 11.38
N ILE A 119 2.90 -3.30 10.20
CA ILE A 119 2.48 -4.10 9.05
C ILE A 119 2.48 -5.58 9.46
N SER A 120 3.54 -6.04 10.12
CA SER A 120 3.65 -7.43 10.57
C SER A 120 2.55 -7.82 11.55
N LYS A 121 2.17 -6.95 12.49
CA LYS A 121 1.06 -7.21 13.42
C LYS A 121 -0.28 -7.29 12.69
N ILE A 122 -0.55 -6.33 11.80
CA ILE A 122 -1.78 -6.31 11.01
C ILE A 122 -1.93 -7.59 10.18
N LEU A 123 -0.85 -8.02 9.53
CA LEU A 123 -0.89 -9.20 8.66
C LEU A 123 -1.01 -10.52 9.43
N ASN A 124 -0.56 -10.60 10.69
CA ASN A 124 -0.49 -11.88 11.41
C ASN A 124 -1.49 -12.04 12.57
N GLU A 125 -1.99 -10.95 13.16
CA GLU A 125 -2.89 -11.03 14.32
C GLU A 125 -4.37 -10.98 13.89
N PRO A 126 -5.27 -11.74 14.53
CA PRO A 126 -6.72 -11.64 14.30
C PRO A 126 -7.22 -10.30 14.87
N ILE A 127 -7.50 -9.36 13.98
CA ILE A 127 -7.90 -8.00 14.36
C ILE A 127 -9.37 -8.01 14.76
N LYS A 128 -9.67 -8.00 16.06
CA LYS A 128 -11.02 -7.65 16.54
C LYS A 128 -11.21 -6.18 16.91
N SER A 129 -10.15 -5.38 16.91
CA SER A 129 -10.17 -3.91 16.98
C SER A 129 -8.75 -3.42 17.27
N ILE A 130 -7.89 -3.31 16.25
CA ILE A 130 -6.75 -2.41 16.41
C ILE A 130 -7.34 -1.03 16.19
N ASN A 131 -7.49 -0.27 17.28
CA ASN A 131 -7.80 1.15 17.19
C ASN A 131 -6.62 1.78 16.45
N GLY A 132 -6.78 1.97 15.14
CA GLY A 132 -5.75 2.47 14.24
C GLY A 132 -5.24 3.80 14.76
N PHE A 133 -6.14 4.62 15.31
CA PHE A 133 -5.86 5.96 15.81
C PHE A 133 -4.78 5.97 16.91
N THR A 134 -4.83 5.04 17.88
CA THR A 134 -3.84 4.97 18.97
C THR A 134 -2.43 4.64 18.46
N PHE A 135 -2.34 3.79 17.45
CA PHE A 135 -1.07 3.39 16.86
C PHE A 135 -0.50 4.48 15.94
N ILE A 136 -1.36 5.07 15.12
CA ILE A 136 -1.06 6.19 14.23
C ILE A 136 -0.51 7.37 15.04
N GLN A 137 -1.11 7.71 16.18
CA GLN A 137 -0.61 8.73 17.09
C GLN A 137 0.81 8.44 17.62
N LYS A 138 1.19 7.17 17.75
CA LYS A 138 2.53 6.76 18.21
C LYS A 138 3.58 6.91 17.11
N ILE A 139 3.22 6.68 15.84
CA ILE A 139 4.11 6.86 14.69
C ILE A 139 4.29 8.34 14.33
N ILE A 140 3.22 9.14 14.35
CA ILE A 140 3.27 10.55 13.90
C ILE A 140 3.96 11.48 14.91
N ARG A 141 3.95 11.16 16.21
CA ARG A 141 4.45 12.06 17.28
C ARG A 141 5.96 11.99 17.54
N LYS A 142 6.74 11.33 16.68
CA LYS A 142 8.21 11.37 16.68
C LYS A 142 8.69 12.27 15.55
#